data_AF-A0A2U3KF28-F1
#
_entry.id   AF-A0A2U3KF28-F1
#
_cell.length_a   1.000
_cell.length_b   1.000
_cell.length_c   1.000
_cell.angle_alpha   90.00
_cell.angle_beta   90.00
_cell.angle_gamma   90.00
#
_symmetry.space_group_name_H-M   'P 1'
#
loop_
_entity.id
_entity.type
_entity.pdbx_description
1 polymer ?
#
loop_
_entity_poly.entity_id
_entity_poly.type
_entity_poly.pdbx_seq_one_letter_code
_entity_poly.pdbx_strand_id
1 'polypeptide(L)' 'MTAQQPDIELLDEQIQRLKEAARTLSDMANQFPAIKRNAARVLSSIKMMEINVSDIVRLTD' A
#
# COMPACT_ATOMS: atom_id res chain seq x y z
N MET A 1 18.32 -22.01 -12.03
CA MET A 1 18.06 -20.56 -11.84
C MET A 1 17.31 -20.45 -10.53
N THR A 2 18.01 -20.12 -9.44
CA THR A 2 17.37 -19.91 -8.13
C THR A 2 16.51 -18.65 -8.25
N ALA A 3 15.19 -18.82 -8.13
CA ALA A 3 14.28 -17.69 -7.99
C ALA A 3 14.74 -16.91 -6.73
N GLN A 4 15.27 -15.70 -6.94
CA GLN A 4 15.54 -14.78 -5.85
C GLN A 4 14.17 -14.53 -5.20
N GLN A 5 13.98 -14.94 -3.93
CA GLN A 5 12.77 -14.55 -3.21
C GLN A 5 12.69 -13.02 -3.30
N PRO A 6 11.57 -12.45 -3.80
CA PRO A 6 11.40 -11.00 -3.73
C PRO A 6 11.55 -10.60 -2.27
N ASP A 7 12.42 -9.62 -2.03
CA ASP A 7 12.65 -9.07 -0.70
C ASP A 7 11.31 -8.56 -0.17
N ILE A 8 10.73 -9.33 0.74
CA ILE A 8 9.38 -9.11 1.23
C ILE A 8 9.31 -7.86 2.10
N GLU A 9 10.43 -7.51 2.74
CA GLU A 9 10.60 -6.28 3.51
C GLU A 9 10.60 -5.08 2.58
N LEU A 10 11.32 -5.17 1.45
CA LEU A 10 11.28 -4.15 0.40
C LEU A 10 9.86 -3.99 -0.18
N LEU A 11 9.13 -5.10 -0.36
CA LEU A 11 7.76 -5.05 -0.86
C LEU A 11 6.81 -4.38 0.14
N ASP A 12 6.90 -4.72 1.43
CA ASP A 12 6.11 -4.06 2.48
C ASP A 12 6.43 -2.56 2.55
N GLU A 13 7.72 -2.19 2.48
CA GLU A 13 8.14 -0.79 2.46
C GLU A 13 7.48 -0.01 1.30
N GLN A 14 7.48 -0.57 0.08
CA GLN A 14 6.82 0.07 -1.06
C GLN A 14 5.30 0.17 -0.87
N ILE A 15 4.66 -0.85 -0.29
CA ILE A 15 3.22 -0.82 0.03
C ILE A 15 2.91 0.29 1.04
N GLN A 16 3.73 0.46 2.08
CA GLN A 16 3.55 1.54 3.06
C GLN A 16 3.75 2.93 2.42
N ARG A 17 4.77 3.10 1.57
CA ARG A 17 4.98 4.35 0.82
C ARG A 17 3.79 4.71 -0.07
N LEU A 18 3.21 3.73 -0.77
CA LEU A 18 2.00 3.94 -1.58
C LEU A 18 0.80 4.37 -0.72
N LYS A 19 0.66 3.79 0.47
CA LYS A 19 -0.41 4.11 1.42
C LYS A 19 -0.33 5.55 1.90
N GLU A 20 0.86 6.01 2.25
CA GLU A 20 1.10 7.40 2.68
C GLU A 20 0.81 8.39 1.56
N ALA A 21 1.24 8.11 0.33
CA ALA A 21 0.94 8.93 -0.83
C ALA A 21 -0.58 9.03 -1.08
N ALA A 22 -1.29 7.90 -1.01
CA ALA A 22 -2.74 7.87 -1.20
C ALA A 22 -3.52 8.60 -0.08
N ARG A 23 -3.05 8.52 1.17
CA ARG A 23 -3.60 9.29 2.30
C ARG A 23 -3.40 10.79 2.09
N THR A 24 -2.18 11.19 1.76
CA THR A 24 -1.84 12.59 1.47
C THR A 24 -2.72 13.15 0.36
N LEU A 25 -2.90 12.39 -0.73
CA LEU A 25 -3.77 12.78 -1.84
C LEU A 25 -5.24 12.92 -1.40
N SER A 26 -5.74 12.01 -0.55
CA SER A 26 -7.10 12.09 0.00
C SER A 26 -7.31 13.34 0.86
N ASP A 27 -6.33 13.69 1.69
CA ASP A 27 -6.40 14.81 2.63
C ASP A 27 -6.35 16.17 1.90
N MET A 28 -5.59 16.25 0.80
CA MET A 28 -5.55 17.43 -0.07
C MET A 28 -6.82 17.59 -0.92
N ALA A 29 -7.59 16.52 -1.14
CA ALA A 29 -8.69 16.48 -2.10
C ALA A 29 -10.05 16.97 -1.57
N ASN A 30 -10.10 17.76 -0.50
CA ASN A 30 -11.35 18.22 0.12
C ASN A 30 -12.27 18.98 -0.86
N GLN A 31 -11.69 19.72 -1.82
CA GLN A 31 -12.43 20.44 -2.87
C GLN A 31 -12.61 19.63 -4.16
N PHE A 32 -12.06 18.41 -4.23
CA PHE A 32 -12.07 17.58 -5.43
C PHE A 32 -12.67 16.19 -5.13
N PRO A 33 -14.01 16.07 -5.06
CA PRO A 33 -14.69 14.83 -4.66
C PRO A 33 -14.30 13.60 -5.48
N ALA A 34 -14.01 13.77 -6.78
CA ALA A 34 -13.55 12.70 -7.65
C ALA A 34 -12.18 12.16 -7.21
N ILE A 35 -11.24 13.05 -6.86
CA ILE A 35 -9.91 12.69 -6.37
C ILE A 35 -10.02 11.99 -5.00
N LYS A 36 -10.85 12.52 -4.09
CA LYS A 36 -11.09 11.88 -2.78
C LYS A 36 -11.65 10.45 -2.92
N ARG A 37 -12.60 10.24 -3.83
CA ARG A 37 -13.13 8.89 -4.15
C ARG A 37 -12.07 7.98 -4.77
N ASN A 38 -11.23 8.49 -5.67
CA ASN A 38 -10.15 7.72 -6.28
C ASN A 38 -9.11 7.31 -5.23
N ALA A 39 -8.70 8.23 -4.36
CA ALA A 39 -7.78 7.94 -3.26
C ALA A 39 -8.34 6.86 -2.32
N ALA A 40 -9.63 6.90 -1.99
CA ALA A 40 -10.28 5.86 -1.18
C ALA A 40 -10.26 4.46 -1.86
N ARG A 41 -10.47 4.40 -3.19
CA ARG A 41 -10.37 3.14 -3.93
C ARG A 41 -8.93 2.60 -3.95
N VAL A 42 -7.95 3.48 -4.17
CA VAL A 42 -6.53 3.11 -4.11
C VAL A 42 -6.16 2.57 -2.72
N LEU A 43 -6.60 3.24 -1.64
CA LEU A 43 -6.39 2.76 -0.27
C LEU A 43 -7.00 1.36 -0.03
N SER A 44 -8.15 1.07 -0.64
CA SER A 44 -8.78 -0.25 -0.56
C SER A 44 -7.94 -1.32 -1.26
N SER A 45 -7.41 -1.03 -2.46
CA SER A 45 -6.48 -1.92 -3.15
C SER A 45 -5.18 -2.13 -2.37
N ILE A 46 -4.65 -1.07 -1.75
CA ILE A 46 -3.47 -1.14 -0.87
C ILE A 46 -3.72 -2.05 0.32
N LYS A 47 -4.91 -1.96 0.94
CA LYS A 47 -5.25 -2.84 2.07
C LYS A 47 -5.22 -4.32 1.70
N MET A 48 -5.63 -4.67 0.47
CA MET A 48 -5.49 -6.03 -0.05
C MET A 48 -4.04 -6.44 -0.23
N MET A 49 -3.17 -5.53 -0.68
CA MET A 49 -1.72 -5.80 -0.80
C MET A 49 -1.09 -6.03 0.59
N GLU A 50 -1.45 -5.23 1.59
CA GLU A 50 -0.99 -5.40 2.98
C GLU A 50 -1.35 -6.77 3.55
N ILE A 51 -2.57 -7.26 3.32
CA ILE A 51 -3.00 -8.59 3.78
C ILE A 51 -2.13 -9.70 3.17
N ASN A 52 -1.68 -9.55 1.92
CA ASN A 52 -0.86 -10.56 1.25
C ASN A 52 0.62 -10.53 1.67
N VAL A 53 1.10 -9.46 2.30
CA VAL A 53 2.54 -9.22 2.53
C VAL A 53 2.85 -9.01 4.00
N SER A 54 2.17 -8.09 4.67
CA SER A 54 2.46 -7.71 6.06
C SER A 54 2.23 -8.85 7.05
N ASP A 55 1.30 -9.77 6.76
CA ASP A 55 1.09 -10.97 7.58
C ASP A 55 2.28 -11.93 7.50
N ILE A 56 3.00 -11.95 6.37
CA ILE A 56 4.18 -12.81 6.18
C ILE A 56 5.40 -12.18 6.88
N VAL A 57 5.60 -10.86 6.75
CA VAL A 57 6.70 -10.15 7.43
C VAL A 57 6.64 -10.38 8.95
N ARG A 58 5.45 -10.29 9.55
CA ARG A 58 5.23 -10.52 10.99
C ARG A 58 5.48 -11.95 11.48
N LEU A 59 5.57 -12.93 10.58
CA LEU A 59 5.85 -14.33 10.92
C LEU A 59 7.35 -14.66 10.84
N THR A 60 8.14 -13.79 10.21
CA THR A 60 9.59 -13.93 10.04
C THR A 60 10.41 -13.08 11.03
N ASP A 61 9.76 -12.17 11.75
CA ASP A 61 10.28 -11.46 12.93
C ASP A 61 10.10 -12.28 14.22
#